data_AF-A0AAD1WU36-F1
#
_entry.id   AF-A0AAD1WU36-F1
#
_cell.length_a   1.000
_cell.length_b   1.000
_cell.length_c   1.000
_cell.angle_alpha   90.00
_cell.angle_beta   90.00
_cell.angle_gamma   90.00
#
_symmetry.space_group_name_H-M   'P 1'
#
loop_
_entity.id
_entity.type
_entity.pdbx_description
1 polymer ?
#
loop_
_entity_poly.entity_id
_entity_poly.type
_entity_poly.pdbx_seq_one_letter_code
_entity_poly.pdbx_strand_id
1 'polypeptide(L)'
;RFRVISLDSNLKPVKESYPVVYLQDPSRNRLVQWTNQESNQGVVSMEFQLNDDASPGNYFITAERSSGSDVVQRFTVDEYVSPRFSTDLDSPNTLSVLEKILPFNMSASYTYGQPVPGTITVKCCLQNDIYGRSKNCYKNSCLNITGKLDSEGHFHGAFELKSFDSGFSGSHRSFTLDAIVTEDGTGIQVRKSSYTWMTSELAKLYFDYGRMNTYYKRGLPFKASVVLTDEKNNPMQGEKIELEINRNIIQNVTTNADGRATYEIDTSNFVEDNFTIKKCSYRHYNTHNEKNLFVF
;
A
#
# COMPACT_ATOMS: atom_id res chain seq x y z
N ARG A 1 -24.99 -3.32 -15.79
CA ARG A 1 -25.94 -3.34 -14.64
C ARG A 1 -25.28 -2.81 -13.37
N PHE A 2 -26.00 -2.09 -12.52
CA PHE A 2 -25.50 -1.59 -11.23
C PHE A 2 -26.62 -1.53 -10.16
N ARG A 3 -26.24 -1.31 -8.90
CA ARG A 3 -27.17 -1.14 -7.77
C ARG A 3 -26.75 0.03 -6.90
N VAL A 4 -27.73 0.71 -6.33
CA VAL A 4 -27.53 1.74 -5.30
C VAL A 4 -28.13 1.20 -3.99
N ILE A 5 -27.35 1.28 -2.91
CA ILE A 5 -27.70 0.69 -1.61
C ILE A 5 -27.71 1.81 -0.56
N SER A 6 -28.82 1.90 0.18
CA SER A 6 -29.07 2.89 1.23
C SER A 6 -29.07 2.22 2.60
N LEU A 7 -28.18 2.66 3.49
CA LEU A 7 -28.04 2.15 4.85
C LEU A 7 -28.08 3.30 5.88
N ASP A 8 -28.56 3.00 7.08
CA ASP A 8 -28.51 3.90 8.24
C ASP A 8 -27.17 3.77 8.98
N SER A 9 -26.98 4.53 10.07
CA SER A 9 -25.78 4.47 10.90
C SER A 9 -25.54 3.12 11.60
N ASN A 10 -26.57 2.26 11.67
CA ASN A 10 -26.50 0.90 12.20
C ASN A 10 -26.35 -0.14 11.09
N LEU A 11 -26.05 0.28 9.85
CA LEU A 11 -25.93 -0.56 8.67
C LEU A 11 -27.23 -1.31 8.30
N LYS A 12 -28.39 -0.78 8.70
CA LYS A 12 -29.70 -1.34 8.33
C LYS A 12 -30.22 -0.69 7.04
N PRO A 13 -30.89 -1.45 6.15
CA PRO A 13 -31.47 -0.89 4.94
C PRO A 13 -32.54 0.16 5.24
N VAL A 14 -32.46 1.30 4.56
CA VAL A 14 -33.37 2.45 4.72
C VAL A 14 -34.04 2.77 3.40
N LYS A 15 -35.31 3.15 3.47
CA LYS A 15 -36.04 3.69 2.33
C LYS A 15 -35.53 5.11 2.02
N GLU A 16 -34.78 5.21 0.94
CA GLU A 16 -34.29 6.46 0.34
C GLU A 16 -35.00 6.73 -1.00
N SER A 17 -35.21 8.01 -1.29
CA SER A 17 -35.63 8.52 -2.60
C SER A 17 -34.45 9.16 -3.33
N TYR A 18 -34.39 8.91 -4.63
CA TYR A 18 -33.38 9.43 -5.54
C TYR A 18 -34.08 10.23 -6.64
N PRO A 19 -34.12 11.57 -6.54
CA PRO A 19 -34.77 12.42 -7.53
C PRO A 19 -34.22 12.18 -8.94
N VAL A 20 -32.90 12.02 -9.05
CA VAL A 20 -32.21 11.72 -10.31
C VAL A 20 -31.05 10.77 -10.05
N VAL A 21 -30.97 9.71 -10.84
CA VAL A 21 -29.74 8.93 -11.03
C VAL A 21 -29.34 9.07 -12.48
N TYR A 22 -28.08 9.29 -12.78
CA TYR A 22 -27.63 9.46 -14.15
C TYR A 22 -26.22 8.94 -14.40
N LEU A 23 -25.97 8.58 -15.66
CA LEU A 23 -24.67 8.10 -16.14
C LEU A 23 -24.02 9.15 -17.04
N GLN A 24 -22.74 9.41 -16.83
CA GLN A 24 -21.92 10.28 -17.67
C GLN A 24 -20.79 9.52 -18.35
N ASP A 25 -20.49 9.94 -19.58
CA ASP A 25 -19.34 9.50 -20.37
C ASP A 25 -18.03 10.18 -19.90
N PRO A 26 -16.86 9.82 -20.49
CA PRO A 26 -15.57 10.44 -20.17
C PRO A 26 -15.52 11.95 -20.45
N SER A 27 -16.36 12.44 -21.37
CA SER A 27 -16.52 13.84 -21.74
C SER A 27 -17.54 14.58 -20.86
N ARG A 28 -18.07 13.92 -19.82
CA ARG A 28 -19.11 14.43 -18.89
C ARG A 28 -20.50 14.63 -19.51
N ASN A 29 -20.76 14.09 -20.70
CA ASN A 29 -22.09 14.08 -21.29
C ASN A 29 -22.99 13.07 -20.57
N ARG A 30 -24.23 13.46 -20.25
CA ARG A 30 -25.21 12.59 -19.59
C ARG A 30 -25.81 11.65 -20.64
N LEU A 31 -25.51 10.35 -20.53
CA LEU A 31 -25.94 9.31 -21.48
C LEU A 31 -27.37 8.83 -21.21
N VAL A 32 -27.71 8.69 -19.93
CA VAL A 32 -29.03 8.23 -19.49
C VAL A 32 -29.33 8.81 -18.10
N GLN A 33 -30.62 8.97 -17.81
CA GLN A 33 -31.10 9.37 -16.50
C GLN A 33 -32.35 8.58 -16.10
N TRP A 34 -32.46 8.29 -14.81
CA TRP A 34 -33.62 7.70 -14.16
C TRP A 34 -34.11 8.70 -13.12
N THR A 35 -35.37 9.11 -13.22
CA THR A 35 -35.96 10.09 -12.31
C THR A 35 -36.87 9.41 -11.29
N ASN A 36 -37.02 10.04 -10.12
CA ASN A 36 -37.95 9.63 -9.06
C ASN A 36 -37.84 8.15 -8.69
N GLN A 37 -36.60 7.67 -8.51
CA GLN A 37 -36.35 6.31 -8.10
C GLN A 37 -36.49 6.19 -6.59
N GLU A 38 -37.16 5.15 -6.12
CA GLU A 38 -37.30 4.87 -4.69
C GLU A 38 -36.72 3.49 -4.39
N SER A 39 -35.92 3.42 -3.33
CA SER A 39 -35.34 2.14 -2.91
C SER A 39 -36.38 1.21 -2.31
N ASN A 40 -36.32 -0.06 -2.70
CA ASN A 40 -37.08 -1.13 -2.07
C ASN A 40 -36.14 -1.93 -1.16
N GLN A 41 -36.48 -2.00 0.14
CA GLN A 41 -35.58 -2.57 1.16
C GLN A 41 -34.16 -1.98 1.10
N GLY A 42 -34.05 -0.67 0.83
CA GLY A 42 -32.79 0.04 0.72
C GLY A 42 -31.99 -0.23 -0.56
N VAL A 43 -32.55 -0.89 -1.58
CA VAL A 43 -31.86 -1.15 -2.85
C VAL A 43 -32.64 -0.63 -4.04
N VAL A 44 -31.94 0.03 -4.97
CA VAL A 44 -32.41 0.29 -6.34
C VAL A 44 -31.48 -0.43 -7.31
N SER A 45 -32.03 -1.17 -8.27
CA SER A 45 -31.26 -1.83 -9.33
C SER A 45 -31.55 -1.19 -10.68
N MET A 46 -30.51 -0.85 -11.43
CA MET A 46 -30.60 -0.21 -12.74
C MET A 46 -29.67 -0.88 -13.73
N GLU A 47 -30.00 -0.71 -15.01
CA GLU A 47 -29.26 -1.31 -16.11
C GLU A 47 -29.23 -0.36 -17.30
N PHE A 48 -28.07 -0.31 -17.94
CA PHE A 48 -27.83 0.45 -19.15
C PHE A 48 -26.84 -0.35 -19.98
N GLN A 49 -27.17 -0.53 -21.26
CA GLN A 49 -26.29 -1.16 -22.24
C GLN A 49 -25.48 -0.06 -22.91
N LEU A 50 -24.15 -0.18 -22.87
CA LEU A 50 -23.26 0.69 -23.63
C LEU A 50 -23.33 0.30 -25.12
N ASN A 51 -23.20 1.29 -26.00
CA ASN A 51 -23.08 1.04 -27.43
C ASN A 51 -21.73 0.38 -27.75
N ASP A 52 -21.66 -0.34 -28.88
CA ASP A 52 -20.45 -1.01 -29.34
C ASP A 52 -19.30 -0.03 -29.64
N ASP A 53 -19.63 1.23 -29.96
CA ASP A 53 -18.71 2.34 -30.23
C ASP A 53 -18.47 3.26 -29.01
N ALA A 54 -18.83 2.81 -27.80
CA ALA A 54 -18.64 3.58 -26.58
C ALA A 54 -17.16 3.95 -26.39
N SER A 55 -16.89 5.24 -26.19
CA SER A 55 -15.52 5.73 -26.07
C SER A 55 -14.81 5.16 -24.84
N PRO A 56 -13.57 4.66 -24.96
CA PRO A 56 -12.76 4.26 -23.81
C PRO A 56 -12.55 5.42 -22.84
N GLY A 57 -12.53 5.11 -21.54
CA GLY A 57 -12.26 6.10 -20.49
C GLY A 57 -13.05 5.88 -19.22
N ASN A 58 -13.09 6.93 -18.38
CA ASN A 58 -13.76 6.91 -17.08
C ASN A 58 -15.19 7.41 -17.19
N TYR A 59 -16.14 6.55 -16.82
CA TYR A 59 -17.55 6.85 -16.74
C TYR A 59 -17.95 7.06 -15.29
N PHE A 60 -19.01 7.84 -15.08
CA PHE A 60 -19.46 8.23 -13.74
C PHE A 60 -20.97 8.01 -13.59
N ILE A 61 -21.37 7.26 -12.57
CA ILE A 61 -22.75 7.13 -12.13
C ILE A 61 -22.93 8.06 -10.95
N THR A 62 -23.88 8.98 -11.04
CA THR A 62 -24.23 9.88 -9.93
C THR A 62 -25.66 9.60 -9.50
N ALA A 63 -25.85 9.39 -8.21
CA ALA A 63 -27.17 9.25 -7.58
C ALA A 63 -27.39 10.48 -6.69
N GLU A 64 -28.28 11.36 -7.13
CA GLU A 64 -28.74 12.50 -6.34
C GLU A 64 -29.70 11.97 -5.27
N ARG A 65 -29.42 12.29 -4.01
CA ARG A 65 -30.22 11.80 -2.88
C ARG A 65 -31.18 12.89 -2.43
N SER A 66 -32.39 12.51 -2.04
CA SER A 66 -33.28 13.44 -1.33
C SER A 66 -32.70 13.83 0.04
N SER A 67 -31.94 12.93 0.67
CA SER A 67 -31.25 13.18 1.93
C SER A 67 -29.73 13.29 1.76
N GLY A 68 -29.17 14.41 2.22
CA GLY A 68 -27.72 14.62 2.30
C GLY A 68 -27.06 14.86 0.94
N SER A 69 -25.81 14.39 0.81
CA SER A 69 -24.98 14.62 -0.37
C SER A 69 -25.13 13.52 -1.42
N ASP A 70 -24.96 13.91 -2.68
CA ASP A 70 -24.94 13.02 -3.83
C ASP A 70 -23.80 11.98 -3.74
N VAL A 71 -24.04 10.82 -4.33
CA VAL A 71 -23.06 9.73 -4.37
C VAL A 71 -22.60 9.52 -5.81
N VAL A 72 -21.28 9.48 -6.01
CA VAL A 72 -20.67 9.29 -7.33
C VAL A 72 -19.84 8.01 -7.32
N GLN A 73 -20.11 7.12 -8.27
CA GLN A 73 -19.32 5.91 -8.53
C GLN A 73 -18.66 6.02 -9.91
N ARG A 74 -17.34 5.79 -9.95
CA ARG A 74 -16.57 5.72 -11.20
C ARG A 74 -16.43 4.27 -11.66
N PHE A 75 -16.52 4.04 -12.96
CA PHE A 75 -16.08 2.80 -13.60
C PHE A 75 -15.33 3.12 -14.91
N THR A 76 -14.54 2.18 -15.41
CA THR A 76 -13.73 2.36 -16.61
C THR A 76 -14.23 1.44 -17.71
N VAL A 77 -14.35 1.98 -18.91
CA VAL A 77 -14.60 1.23 -20.15
C VAL A 77 -13.33 1.27 -20.96
N ASP A 78 -12.91 0.13 -21.48
CA ASP A 78 -11.71 0.01 -22.31
C ASP A 78 -11.96 -1.04 -23.40
N GLU A 79 -11.18 -0.98 -24.47
CA GLU A 79 -11.25 -1.98 -25.54
C GLU A 79 -10.82 -3.34 -25.00
N TYR A 80 -11.74 -4.30 -24.97
CA TYR A 80 -11.44 -5.63 -24.48
C TYR A 80 -10.69 -6.43 -25.56
N VAL A 81 -9.38 -6.56 -25.40
CA VAL A 81 -8.61 -7.59 -26.09
C VAL A 81 -8.44 -8.76 -25.12
N SER A 82 -9.01 -9.93 -25.45
CA SER A 82 -8.84 -11.13 -24.64
C SER A 82 -7.34 -11.47 -24.54
N PRO A 83 -6.69 -11.29 -23.36
CA PRO A 83 -5.30 -11.68 -23.21
C PRO A 83 -5.24 -13.20 -23.33
N ARG A 84 -4.42 -13.71 -24.24
CA ARG A 84 -4.25 -15.17 -24.40
C ARG A 84 -3.53 -15.79 -23.21
N PHE A 85 -2.78 -14.97 -22.48
CA PHE A 85 -2.01 -15.36 -21.32
C PHE A 85 -2.01 -14.27 -20.26
N SER A 86 -1.84 -14.69 -19.01
CA SER A 86 -1.67 -13.82 -17.85
C SER A 86 -0.20 -13.76 -17.48
N THR A 87 0.21 -12.61 -16.93
CA THR A 87 1.56 -12.41 -16.46
C THR A 87 1.53 -11.82 -15.05
N ASP A 88 2.49 -12.24 -14.22
CA ASP A 88 2.65 -11.79 -12.85
C ASP A 88 4.09 -11.34 -12.62
N LEU A 89 4.24 -10.19 -11.95
CA LEU A 89 5.53 -9.58 -11.65
C LEU A 89 5.61 -9.41 -10.13
N ASP A 90 6.43 -10.24 -9.51
CA ASP A 90 6.71 -10.21 -8.08
C ASP A 90 8.02 -9.47 -7.81
N SER A 91 7.99 -8.53 -6.88
CA SER A 91 9.14 -7.77 -6.42
C SER A 91 8.89 -7.29 -4.99
N PRO A 92 9.94 -7.05 -4.18
CA PRO A 92 9.77 -6.54 -2.83
C PRO A 92 8.94 -5.25 -2.80
N ASN A 93 7.97 -5.17 -1.90
CA ASN A 93 7.19 -3.93 -1.68
C ASN A 93 8.06 -2.81 -1.09
N THR A 94 9.07 -3.17 -0.31
CA THR A 94 9.97 -2.24 0.38
C THR A 94 11.39 -2.78 0.39
N LEU A 95 12.34 -1.89 0.17
CA LEU A 95 13.77 -2.16 0.15
C LEU A 95 14.51 -1.21 1.08
N SER A 96 15.48 -1.74 1.83
CA SER A 96 16.38 -0.93 2.64
C SER A 96 17.40 -0.19 1.76
N VAL A 97 17.82 1.00 2.19
CA VAL A 97 18.95 1.75 1.59
C VAL A 97 20.29 1.00 1.63
N LEU A 98 20.41 -0.05 2.44
CA LEU A 98 21.61 -0.89 2.50
C LEU A 98 21.63 -1.99 1.44
N GLU A 99 20.48 -2.32 0.86
CA GLU A 99 20.40 -3.34 -0.17
C GLU A 99 21.04 -2.86 -1.47
N LYS A 100 21.81 -3.75 -2.11
CA LYS A 100 22.56 -3.45 -3.33
C LYS A 100 21.90 -3.99 -4.59
N ILE A 101 20.89 -4.83 -4.43
CA ILE A 101 20.18 -5.50 -5.51
C ILE A 101 18.68 -5.37 -5.30
N LEU A 102 17.93 -5.25 -6.38
CA LEU A 102 16.48 -5.35 -6.39
C LEU A 102 16.08 -6.60 -7.18
N PRO A 103 15.76 -7.72 -6.51
CA PRO A 103 15.31 -8.93 -7.17
C PRO A 103 13.86 -8.79 -7.66
N PHE A 104 13.54 -9.52 -8.72
CA PHE A 104 12.18 -9.68 -9.21
C PHE A 104 11.98 -11.05 -9.86
N ASN A 105 10.75 -11.55 -9.80
CA ASN A 105 10.34 -12.78 -10.42
C ASN A 105 9.19 -12.47 -11.39
N MET A 106 9.29 -12.96 -12.61
CA MET A 106 8.20 -12.92 -13.57
C MET A 106 7.66 -14.32 -13.78
N SER A 107 6.34 -14.45 -13.84
CA SER A 107 5.68 -15.63 -14.39
C SER A 107 4.76 -15.26 -15.55
N ALA A 108 4.63 -16.16 -16.52
CA ALA A 108 3.70 -16.04 -17.62
C ALA A 108 3.07 -17.40 -17.91
N SER A 109 1.75 -17.46 -17.85
CA SER A 109 0.98 -18.68 -18.11
C SER A 109 -0.24 -18.37 -18.96
N TYR A 110 -0.57 -19.28 -19.88
CA TYR A 110 -1.81 -19.21 -20.63
C TYR A 110 -3.01 -19.35 -19.71
N THR A 111 -4.19 -18.90 -20.16
CA THR A 111 -5.43 -19.03 -19.39
C THR A 111 -5.81 -20.48 -19.05
N TYR A 112 -5.26 -21.45 -19.77
CA TYR A 112 -5.39 -22.89 -19.53
C TYR A 112 -4.24 -23.51 -18.72
N GLY A 113 -3.35 -22.68 -18.16
CA GLY A 113 -2.35 -23.08 -17.16
C GLY A 113 -0.99 -23.54 -17.70
N GLN A 114 -0.78 -23.62 -19.01
CA GLN A 114 0.55 -23.96 -19.57
C GLN A 114 1.51 -22.75 -19.55
N PRO A 115 2.82 -22.98 -19.47
CA PRO A 115 3.83 -21.93 -19.52
C PRO A 115 3.88 -21.26 -20.89
N VAL A 116 4.11 -19.94 -20.91
CA VAL A 116 4.22 -19.16 -22.14
C VAL A 116 5.67 -19.15 -22.62
N PRO A 117 6.00 -19.69 -23.80
CA PRO A 117 7.28 -19.46 -24.43
C PRO A 117 7.35 -18.02 -24.94
N GLY A 118 8.33 -17.27 -24.46
CA GLY A 118 8.43 -15.86 -24.83
C GLY A 118 9.70 -15.18 -24.35
N THR A 119 9.83 -13.94 -24.80
CA THR A 119 10.91 -13.02 -24.39
C THR A 119 10.34 -11.96 -23.46
N ILE A 120 11.04 -11.67 -22.38
CA ILE A 120 10.69 -10.64 -21.41
C ILE A 120 11.68 -9.48 -21.48
N THR A 121 11.16 -8.26 -21.37
CA THR A 121 11.96 -7.06 -21.09
C THR A 121 11.41 -6.38 -19.85
N VAL A 122 12.25 -6.23 -18.83
CA VAL A 122 11.91 -5.51 -17.60
C VAL A 122 12.74 -4.24 -17.54
N LYS A 123 12.07 -3.12 -17.27
CA LYS A 123 12.68 -1.80 -17.13
C LYS A 123 12.51 -1.34 -15.69
N CYS A 124 13.61 -1.08 -15.00
CA CYS A 124 13.62 -0.51 -13.65
C CYS A 124 14.00 0.97 -13.72
N CYS A 125 13.15 1.85 -13.20
CA CYS A 125 13.39 3.29 -13.17
C CYS A 125 13.34 3.81 -11.74
N LEU A 126 14.29 4.70 -11.39
CA LEU A 126 14.23 5.44 -10.13
C LEU A 126 13.22 6.59 -10.24
N GLN A 127 12.29 6.67 -9.27
CA GLN A 127 11.35 7.76 -9.13
C GLN A 127 11.70 8.61 -7.90
N ASN A 128 11.78 9.93 -8.10
CA ASN A 128 12.02 10.90 -7.05
C ASN A 128 10.71 11.67 -6.79
N ASP A 129 10.13 11.50 -5.61
CA ASP A 129 8.92 12.24 -5.19
C ASP A 129 9.30 13.64 -4.67
N ILE A 130 9.90 14.47 -5.53
CA ILE A 130 10.08 15.89 -5.23
C ILE A 130 8.77 16.61 -5.59
N TYR A 131 7.88 16.74 -4.60
CA TYR A 131 6.70 17.61 -4.69
C TYR A 131 7.12 19.01 -5.19
N GLY A 132 6.61 19.42 -6.35
CA GLY A 132 6.49 20.84 -6.70
C GLY A 132 7.54 21.47 -7.63
N ARG A 133 8.47 20.74 -8.26
CA ARG A 133 9.30 21.36 -9.33
C ARG A 133 9.43 20.45 -10.55
N SER A 134 8.85 20.94 -11.65
CA SER A 134 9.17 20.66 -13.07
C SER A 134 9.84 19.31 -13.38
N LYS A 135 9.08 18.49 -14.12
CA LYS A 135 9.33 17.15 -14.66
C LYS A 135 10.70 16.81 -15.30
N ASN A 136 11.76 17.62 -15.30
CA ASN A 136 12.86 17.43 -16.26
C ASN A 136 14.32 17.60 -15.77
N CYS A 137 14.64 17.54 -14.47
CA CYS A 137 16.04 17.75 -14.02
C CYS A 137 16.82 16.51 -13.58
N TYR A 138 16.19 15.34 -13.45
CA TYR A 138 16.92 14.08 -13.35
C TYR A 138 16.63 13.29 -14.62
N LYS A 139 17.68 12.97 -15.40
CA LYS A 139 17.56 11.87 -16.37
C LYS A 139 17.06 10.69 -15.55
N ASN A 140 15.83 10.21 -15.82
CA ASN A 140 15.37 8.94 -15.26
C ASN A 140 16.38 7.90 -15.71
N SER A 141 17.37 7.62 -14.86
CA SER A 141 18.26 6.50 -15.07
C SER A 141 17.34 5.30 -14.97
N CYS A 142 17.20 4.59 -16.06
CA CYS A 142 16.46 3.36 -16.09
C CYS A 142 17.40 2.28 -16.61
N LEU A 143 17.39 1.15 -15.92
CA LEU A 143 18.07 -0.05 -16.37
C LEU A 143 17.07 -0.98 -17.03
N ASN A 144 17.53 -1.74 -18.01
CA ASN A 144 16.73 -2.76 -18.66
C ASN A 144 17.44 -4.11 -18.58
N ILE A 145 16.64 -5.14 -18.31
CA ILE A 145 17.05 -6.54 -18.41
C ILE A 145 16.13 -7.20 -19.41
N THR A 146 16.71 -7.90 -20.37
CA THR A 146 15.98 -8.70 -21.35
C THR A 146 16.42 -10.15 -21.22
N GLY A 147 15.48 -11.07 -21.28
CA GLY A 147 15.74 -12.50 -21.18
C GLY A 147 14.64 -13.33 -21.82
N LYS A 148 14.83 -14.65 -21.85
CA LYS A 148 13.80 -15.60 -22.25
C LYS A 148 13.17 -16.24 -21.02
N LEU A 149 11.87 -16.51 -21.10
CA LEU A 149 11.18 -17.34 -20.12
C LEU A 149 11.72 -18.76 -20.20
N ASP A 150 11.84 -19.43 -19.06
CA ASP A 150 12.23 -20.83 -18.99
C ASP A 150 11.08 -21.78 -19.40
N SER A 151 11.33 -23.09 -19.33
CA SER A 151 10.34 -24.11 -19.68
C SER A 151 9.09 -24.11 -18.78
N GLU A 152 9.16 -23.47 -17.61
CA GLU A 152 8.05 -23.32 -16.68
C GLU A 152 7.36 -21.95 -16.81
N GLY A 153 7.79 -21.11 -17.76
CA GLY A 153 7.23 -19.78 -17.98
C GLY A 153 7.69 -18.76 -16.94
N HIS A 154 8.84 -19.00 -16.29
CA HIS A 154 9.40 -18.12 -15.28
C HIS A 154 10.63 -17.38 -15.79
N PHE A 155 10.90 -16.22 -15.20
CA PHE A 155 12.16 -15.50 -15.35
C PHE A 155 12.53 -14.81 -14.04
N HIS A 156 13.72 -15.12 -13.54
CA HIS A 156 14.27 -14.53 -12.33
C HIS A 156 15.37 -13.54 -12.70
N GLY A 157 15.26 -12.31 -12.20
CA GLY A 157 16.23 -11.25 -12.46
C GLY A 157 16.50 -10.40 -11.24
N ALA A 158 17.58 -9.62 -11.31
CA ALA A 158 17.90 -8.65 -10.28
C ALA A 158 18.59 -7.43 -10.89
N PHE A 159 18.21 -6.24 -10.45
CA PHE A 159 18.88 -4.99 -10.83
C PHE A 159 19.93 -4.62 -9.79
N GLU A 160 21.14 -4.29 -10.24
CA GLU A 160 22.17 -3.71 -9.38
C GLU A 160 21.85 -2.24 -9.08
N LEU A 161 21.73 -1.90 -7.79
CA LEU A 161 21.30 -0.57 -7.36
C LEU A 161 22.43 0.45 -7.30
N LYS A 162 23.69 0.00 -7.33
CA LYS A 162 24.88 0.87 -7.41
C LYS A 162 24.84 1.81 -8.61
N SER A 163 24.22 1.39 -9.72
CA SER A 163 24.05 2.22 -10.90
C SER A 163 23.16 3.45 -10.65
N PHE A 164 22.46 3.48 -9.52
CA PHE A 164 21.68 4.62 -9.07
C PHE A 164 22.40 5.45 -7.98
N ASP A 165 23.61 5.05 -7.50
CA ASP A 165 24.31 5.59 -6.30
C ASP A 165 24.47 7.12 -6.31
N SER A 166 24.71 7.70 -7.49
CA SER A 166 24.87 9.15 -7.67
C SER A 166 23.58 9.95 -7.45
N GLY A 167 22.44 9.27 -7.34
CA GLY A 167 21.13 9.85 -7.13
C GLY A 167 20.59 9.75 -5.71
N PHE A 168 21.31 9.15 -4.73
CA PHE A 168 20.76 8.78 -3.42
C PHE A 168 20.72 9.87 -2.33
N SER A 169 21.06 11.14 -2.61
CA SER A 169 21.01 12.20 -1.60
C SER A 169 19.57 12.73 -1.36
N GLY A 170 18.92 12.32 -0.26
CA GLY A 170 17.66 12.90 0.24
C GLY A 170 16.34 12.17 -0.11
N SER A 171 15.35 12.31 0.77
CA SER A 171 13.91 11.97 0.79
C SER A 171 13.29 10.95 -0.17
N HIS A 172 12.39 10.10 0.40
CA HIS A 172 11.43 9.17 -0.23
C HIS A 172 11.65 8.88 -1.72
N ARG A 173 12.37 7.79 -1.99
CA ARG A 173 12.56 7.26 -3.34
C ARG A 173 11.85 5.94 -3.51
N SER A 174 11.61 5.61 -4.76
CA SER A 174 11.06 4.32 -5.14
C SER A 174 11.56 3.89 -6.50
N PHE A 175 11.38 2.60 -6.78
CA PHE A 175 11.61 2.03 -8.07
C PHE A 175 10.29 1.61 -8.69
N THR A 176 10.14 1.95 -9.97
CA THR A 176 9.06 1.42 -10.81
C THR A 176 9.66 0.37 -11.72
N LEU A 177 9.10 -0.84 -11.68
CA LEU A 177 9.46 -1.94 -12.56
C LEU A 177 8.35 -2.12 -13.59
N ASP A 178 8.65 -1.88 -14.87
CA ASP A 178 7.75 -2.11 -15.99
C ASP A 178 8.23 -3.33 -16.78
N ALA A 179 7.47 -4.43 -16.74
CA ALA A 179 7.73 -5.65 -17.48
C ALA A 179 6.85 -5.74 -18.74
N ILE A 180 7.44 -6.22 -19.82
CA ILE A 180 6.77 -6.55 -21.08
C ILE A 180 7.13 -7.97 -21.46
N VAL A 181 6.15 -8.86 -21.54
CA VAL A 181 6.32 -10.24 -22.01
C VAL A 181 5.78 -10.32 -23.44
N THR A 182 6.60 -10.84 -24.35
CA THR A 182 6.26 -11.07 -25.76
C THR A 182 6.21 -12.57 -26.04
N GLU A 183 5.07 -13.08 -26.46
CA GLU A 183 4.88 -14.49 -26.84
C GLU A 183 5.56 -14.80 -28.19
N ASP A 184 6.33 -15.89 -28.26
CA ASP A 184 7.12 -16.25 -29.45
C ASP A 184 6.24 -16.62 -30.67
N GLY A 185 5.03 -17.16 -30.46
CA GLY A 185 4.16 -17.66 -31.53
C GLY A 185 3.29 -16.60 -32.22
N THR A 186 2.80 -15.61 -31.47
CA THR A 186 1.85 -14.61 -31.98
C THR A 186 2.43 -13.19 -32.00
N GLY A 187 3.52 -12.95 -31.26
CA GLY A 187 4.05 -11.60 -31.02
C GLY A 187 3.20 -10.75 -30.07
N ILE A 188 2.16 -11.30 -29.45
CA ILE A 188 1.33 -10.58 -28.47
C ILE A 188 2.19 -10.15 -27.28
N GLN A 189 1.99 -8.91 -26.83
CA GLN A 189 2.69 -8.33 -25.69
C GLN A 189 1.74 -8.05 -24.53
N VAL A 190 2.10 -8.48 -23.33
CA VAL A 190 1.38 -8.17 -22.09
C VAL A 190 2.31 -7.37 -21.16
N ARG A 191 1.78 -6.28 -20.61
CA ARG A 191 2.52 -5.37 -19.72
C ARG A 191 2.08 -5.54 -18.28
N LYS A 192 3.05 -5.51 -17.36
CA LYS A 192 2.82 -5.43 -15.92
C LYS A 192 3.78 -4.43 -15.29
N SER A 193 3.30 -3.75 -14.26
CA SER A 193 4.10 -2.81 -13.50
C SER A 193 4.05 -3.16 -12.02
N SER A 194 5.18 -3.01 -11.34
CA SER A 194 5.31 -3.15 -9.89
C SER A 194 6.07 -1.94 -9.33
N TYR A 195 5.93 -1.72 -8.03
CA TYR A 195 6.48 -0.58 -7.34
C TYR A 195 7.15 -1.01 -6.04
N THR A 196 8.39 -0.56 -5.85
CA THR A 196 9.18 -0.85 -4.65
C THR A 196 9.56 0.44 -3.94
N TRP A 197 9.12 0.60 -2.70
CA TRP A 197 9.51 1.73 -1.85
C TRP A 197 10.92 1.56 -1.31
N MET A 198 11.68 2.64 -1.22
CA MET A 198 12.96 2.65 -0.51
C MET A 198 12.81 3.30 0.85
N THR A 199 13.38 2.67 1.88
CA THR A 199 13.35 3.19 3.25
C THR A 199 14.73 3.23 3.88
N SER A 200 15.03 4.33 4.56
CA SER A 200 16.18 4.45 5.47
C SER A 200 15.83 4.02 6.90
N GLU A 201 14.55 3.73 7.18
CA GLU A 201 14.09 3.20 8.47
C GLU A 201 14.34 1.68 8.49
N LEU A 202 15.54 1.28 8.94
CA LEU A 202 15.98 -0.13 9.00
C LEU A 202 15.37 -0.92 10.16
N ALA A 203 14.78 -0.22 11.12
CA ALA A 203 14.08 -0.81 12.23
C ALA A 203 12.89 0.09 12.55
N LYS A 204 11.75 -0.50 12.87
CA LYS A 204 10.51 0.17 13.27
C LYS A 204 10.20 -0.23 14.70
N LEU A 205 10.08 0.77 15.57
CA LEU A 205 9.63 0.58 16.93
C LEU A 205 8.21 1.13 17.06
N TYR A 206 7.31 0.43 17.75
CA TYR A 206 5.97 0.95 18.04
C TYR A 206 5.38 0.30 19.29
N PHE A 207 4.39 0.95 19.89
CA PHE A 207 3.66 0.45 21.06
C PHE A 207 2.58 -0.57 20.63
N ASP A 208 2.51 -1.71 21.31
CA ASP A 208 1.41 -2.66 21.16
C ASP A 208 0.23 -2.26 22.06
N TYR A 209 -0.62 -1.39 21.53
CA TYR A 209 -1.84 -0.93 22.19
C TYR A 209 -2.85 -2.05 22.49
N GLY A 210 -2.75 -3.22 21.84
CA GLY A 210 -3.59 -4.38 22.15
C GLY A 210 -3.21 -5.07 23.47
N ARG A 211 -2.01 -4.80 24.00
CA ARG A 211 -1.47 -5.41 25.22
C ARG A 211 -1.16 -4.41 26.34
N MET A 212 -1.57 -3.16 26.19
CA MET A 212 -1.40 -2.13 27.21
C MET A 212 -2.65 -1.26 27.34
N ASN A 213 -2.76 -0.59 28.47
CA ASN A 213 -3.70 0.51 28.63
C ASN A 213 -3.02 1.83 28.24
N THR A 214 -3.81 2.80 27.78
CA THR A 214 -3.34 4.17 27.53
C THR A 214 -3.40 5.05 28.78
N TYR A 215 -3.83 4.48 29.91
CA TYR A 215 -3.92 5.13 31.20
C TYR A 215 -3.30 4.27 32.30
N TYR A 216 -2.81 4.92 33.35
CA TYR A 216 -2.27 4.24 34.52
C TYR A 216 -3.16 4.44 35.75
N LYS A 217 -3.01 3.56 36.73
CA LYS A 217 -3.62 3.73 38.05
C LYS A 217 -2.50 3.83 39.06
N ARG A 218 -2.44 4.95 39.77
CA ARG A 218 -1.41 5.18 40.78
C ARG A 218 -1.39 4.05 41.82
N GLY A 219 -0.18 3.56 42.12
CA GLY A 219 0.03 2.44 43.04
C GLY A 219 -0.17 1.05 42.42
N LEU A 220 -0.54 0.97 41.14
CA LEU A 220 -0.53 -0.28 40.37
C LEU A 220 0.58 -0.23 39.31
N PRO A 221 1.36 -1.31 39.15
CA PRO A 221 2.36 -1.37 38.09
C PRO A 221 1.73 -1.17 36.71
N PHE A 222 2.26 -0.24 35.94
CA PHE A 222 1.84 0.02 34.57
C PHE A 222 2.62 -0.86 33.60
N LYS A 223 1.92 -1.62 32.76
CA LYS A 223 2.54 -2.51 31.78
C LYS A 223 2.60 -1.83 30.42
N ALA A 224 3.81 -1.57 29.93
CA ALA A 224 4.06 -1.06 28.60
C ALA A 224 4.65 -2.17 27.72
N SER A 225 4.18 -2.31 26.48
CA SER A 225 4.69 -3.31 25.54
C SER A 225 5.05 -2.67 24.20
N VAL A 226 6.28 -2.85 23.75
CA VAL A 226 6.74 -2.36 22.44
C VAL A 226 7.14 -3.52 21.56
N VAL A 227 7.02 -3.31 20.25
CA VAL A 227 7.43 -4.26 19.21
C VAL A 227 8.45 -3.58 18.32
N LEU A 228 9.57 -4.27 18.12
CA LEU A 228 10.65 -3.91 17.20
C LEU A 228 10.61 -4.86 16.00
N THR A 229 10.48 -4.29 14.81
CA THR A 229 10.58 -5.03 13.55
C THR A 229 11.62 -4.42 12.62
N ASP A 230 12.09 -5.19 11.65
CA ASP A 230 12.89 -4.68 10.54
C ASP A 230 12.04 -3.87 9.53
N GLU A 231 12.64 -3.43 8.43
CA GLU A 231 11.93 -2.69 7.38
C GLU A 231 10.84 -3.52 6.68
N LYS A 232 10.99 -4.85 6.68
CA LYS A 232 10.07 -5.86 6.10
C LYS A 232 8.99 -6.31 7.09
N ASN A 233 8.96 -5.71 8.28
CA ASN A 233 8.07 -6.04 9.39
C ASN A 233 8.32 -7.41 10.03
N ASN A 234 9.50 -8.01 9.84
CA ASN A 234 9.88 -9.20 10.58
C ASN A 234 10.33 -8.83 12.01
N PRO A 235 10.03 -9.67 13.01
CA PRO A 235 10.42 -9.40 14.40
C PRO A 235 11.93 -9.42 14.60
N MET A 236 12.45 -8.44 15.35
CA MET A 236 13.88 -8.37 15.69
C MET A 236 14.11 -8.87 17.12
N GLN A 237 14.59 -10.10 17.25
CA GLN A 237 14.87 -10.75 18.55
C GLN A 237 16.25 -10.40 19.10
N GLY A 238 16.37 -10.31 20.43
CA GLY A 238 17.67 -10.16 21.10
C GLY A 238 18.17 -8.72 21.17
N GLU A 239 17.35 -7.75 20.76
CA GLU A 239 17.71 -6.34 20.71
C GLU A 239 17.34 -5.63 22.01
N LYS A 240 18.24 -4.76 22.49
CA LYS A 240 18.01 -3.99 23.72
C LYS A 240 17.20 -2.74 23.41
N ILE A 241 16.09 -2.58 24.12
CA ILE A 241 15.27 -1.37 24.08
C ILE A 241 15.38 -0.67 25.44
N GLU A 242 15.77 0.60 25.40
CA GLU A 242 15.87 1.47 26.58
C GLU A 242 14.55 2.21 26.79
N LEU A 243 14.01 2.17 28.01
CA LEU A 243 12.82 2.93 28.40
C LEU A 243 13.24 4.17 29.19
N GLU A 244 12.90 5.34 28.66
CA GLU A 244 13.09 6.64 29.31
C GLU A 244 11.76 7.25 29.76
N ILE A 245 11.69 7.61 31.04
CA ILE A 245 10.57 8.38 31.62
C ILE A 245 11.16 9.67 32.20
N ASN A 246 10.60 10.81 31.82
CA ASN A 246 10.99 12.11 32.38
C ASN A 246 12.52 12.41 32.37
N ARG A 247 13.23 11.99 31.31
CA ARG A 247 14.71 12.14 31.11
C ARG A 247 15.60 11.21 31.92
N ASN A 248 15.01 10.24 32.62
CA ASN A 248 15.76 9.19 33.30
C ASN A 248 15.53 7.85 32.59
N ILE A 249 16.62 7.15 32.29
CA ILE A 249 16.54 5.75 31.83
C ILE A 249 16.12 4.92 33.04
N ILE A 250 14.95 4.28 32.93
CA ILE A 250 14.35 3.53 34.03
C ILE A 250 14.69 2.04 33.91
N GLN A 251 14.61 1.49 32.70
CA GLN A 251 14.76 0.05 32.49
C GLN A 251 15.22 -0.27 31.06
N ASN A 252 16.04 -1.31 30.93
CA ASN A 252 16.45 -1.88 29.65
C ASN A 252 15.91 -3.31 29.54
N VAL A 253 15.21 -3.61 28.44
CA VAL A 253 14.63 -4.94 28.19
C VAL A 253 15.04 -5.40 26.81
N THR A 254 15.37 -6.69 26.71
CA THR A 254 15.71 -7.33 25.44
C THR A 254 14.45 -7.88 24.76
N THR A 255 14.35 -7.73 23.44
CA THR A 255 13.23 -8.25 22.66
C THR A 255 13.21 -9.78 22.62
N ASN A 256 12.01 -10.36 22.71
CA ASN A 256 11.78 -11.80 22.59
C ASN A 256 11.71 -12.25 21.11
N ALA A 257 11.34 -13.51 20.85
CA ALA A 257 11.21 -14.06 19.49
C ALA A 257 10.19 -13.33 18.59
N ASP A 258 9.19 -12.66 19.17
CA ASP A 258 8.22 -11.84 18.45
C ASP A 258 8.68 -10.38 18.30
N GLY A 259 9.95 -10.08 18.58
CA GLY A 259 10.50 -8.74 18.52
C GLY A 259 9.97 -7.84 19.64
N ARG A 260 9.40 -8.41 20.70
CA ARG A 260 8.66 -7.67 21.73
C ARG A 260 9.48 -7.47 23.00
N ALA A 261 9.42 -6.26 23.54
CA ALA A 261 9.89 -5.93 24.88
C ALA A 261 8.72 -5.44 25.74
N THR A 262 8.60 -5.96 26.96
CA THR A 262 7.56 -5.59 27.91
C THR A 262 8.19 -5.04 29.18
N TYR A 263 7.69 -3.90 29.64
CA TYR A 263 8.12 -3.20 30.83
C TYR A 263 7.01 -3.23 31.87
N GLU A 264 7.42 -3.27 33.13
CA GLU A 264 6.54 -3.12 34.29
C GLU A 264 7.04 -1.94 35.11
N ILE A 265 6.31 -0.82 35.01
CA ILE A 265 6.70 0.48 35.54
C ILE A 265 6.00 0.66 36.89
N ASP A 266 6.77 0.83 37.96
CA ASP A 266 6.21 1.16 39.27
C ASP A 266 5.71 2.61 39.29
N THR A 267 4.40 2.78 39.45
CA THR A 267 3.74 4.09 39.47
C THR A 267 3.43 4.60 40.88
N SER A 268 3.93 3.93 41.93
CA SER A 268 3.64 4.29 43.33
C SER A 268 4.07 5.73 43.66
N ASN A 269 5.21 6.14 43.12
CA ASN A 269 5.81 7.46 43.33
C ASN A 269 5.42 8.49 42.27
N PHE A 270 4.48 8.18 41.37
CA PHE A 270 4.08 9.12 40.33
C PHE A 270 3.17 10.19 40.95
N VAL A 271 3.53 11.45 40.74
CA VAL A 271 2.86 12.64 41.30
C VAL A 271 2.04 13.37 40.22
N GLU A 272 2.37 13.16 38.94
CA GLU A 272 1.75 13.80 37.79
C GLU A 272 0.52 13.01 37.32
N ASP A 273 -0.58 13.68 36.94
CA ASP A 273 -1.78 13.02 36.40
C ASP A 273 -1.50 12.22 35.13
N ASN A 274 -0.44 12.57 34.41
CA ASN A 274 0.05 11.88 33.23
C ASN A 274 1.58 11.76 33.29
N PHE A 275 2.13 10.81 32.55
CA PHE A 275 3.57 10.77 32.31
C PHE A 275 3.82 10.42 30.85
N THR A 276 4.94 10.91 30.33
CA THR A 276 5.35 10.61 28.96
C THR A 276 6.48 9.60 29.00
N ILE A 277 6.27 8.45 28.35
CA ILE A 277 7.40 7.63 27.92
C ILE A 277 8.06 8.42 26.81
N LYS A 278 9.16 9.09 27.16
CA LYS A 278 9.81 10.08 26.29
C LYS A 278 10.62 9.44 25.19
N LYS A 279 11.00 8.19 25.37
CA LYS A 279 11.83 7.46 24.44
C LYS A 279 11.82 5.99 24.80
N CYS A 280 11.30 5.17 23.90
CA CYS A 280 11.83 3.83 23.71
C CYS A 280 12.82 3.92 22.56
N SER A 281 14.08 3.50 22.75
CA SER A 281 15.06 3.55 21.67
C SER A 281 15.82 2.27 21.43
N TYR A 282 16.05 2.02 20.15
CA TYR A 282 16.94 1.00 19.62
C TYR A 282 18.10 1.70 18.90
N ARG A 283 19.34 1.30 19.23
CA ARG A 283 20.55 1.82 18.60
C ARG A 283 21.43 0.69 18.11
N HIS A 284 21.39 0.44 16.80
CA HIS A 284 22.29 -0.48 16.11
C HIS A 284 22.51 0.01 14.68
N TYR A 285 23.72 -0.15 14.13
CA TYR A 285 24.08 0.28 12.76
C TYR A 285 23.68 1.74 12.39
N ASN A 286 24.07 2.73 13.18
CA ASN A 286 23.73 4.16 12.97
C ASN A 286 22.23 4.47 12.81
N THR A 287 21.35 3.50 13.06
CA THR A 287 19.91 3.72 13.11
C THR A 287 19.52 4.15 14.50
N HIS A 288 18.70 5.19 14.53
CA HIS A 288 18.12 5.70 15.76
C HIS A 288 16.61 5.77 15.54
N ASN A 289 15.88 4.87 16.19
CA ASN A 289 14.42 4.93 16.20
C ASN A 289 13.93 5.22 17.61
N GLU A 290 13.12 6.26 17.74
CA GLU A 290 12.53 6.72 18.99
C GLU A 290 11.01 6.73 18.87
N LYS A 291 10.33 6.24 19.90
CA LYS A 291 8.88 6.40 20.05
C LYS A 291 8.52 6.91 21.42
N ASN A 292 7.49 7.75 21.41
CA ASN A 292 6.97 8.41 22.61
C ASN A 292 5.53 7.97 22.82
N LEU A 293 5.17 7.72 24.07
CA LEU A 293 3.79 7.43 24.47
C LEU A 293 3.36 8.42 25.54
N PHE A 294 2.21 9.02 25.33
CA PHE A 294 1.51 9.83 26.34
C PHE A 294 0.56 8.92 27.09
N VAL A 295 0.75 8.80 28.40
CA VAL A 295 -0.10 8.00 29.29
C VAL A 295 -0.90 8.97 30.16
N PHE A 296 -2.22 8.88 30.07
CA PHE A 296 -3.18 9.77 30.74
C PHE A 296 -3.80 9.17 32.01
#